data_AF-A0AAV8ZD72-F1
#
_entry.id   AF-A0AAV8ZD72-F1
#
_cell.length_a   1.000
_cell.length_b   1.000
_cell.length_c   1.000
_cell.angle_alpha   90.00
_cell.angle_beta   90.00
_cell.angle_gamma   90.00
#
_symmetry.space_group_name_H-M   'P 1'
#
loop_
_entity.id
_entity.type
_entity.pdbx_description
1 polymer ?
#
loop_
_entity_poly.entity_id
_entity_poly.type
_entity_poly.pdbx_seq_one_letter_code
_entity_poly.pdbx_strand_id
1 'polypeptide(L)'
;MSSRSDVSRLAAVGGSGLESHSRRILKFLITNEIACSFNWKGRNKIAFENTRIMAIIYGNIEKKKKLKKLATVSFNFLDAAKLNFPVGERNDLVVANSVKDWLKYAKARLSGKKKSLNVS
;
A
#
# COMPACT_ATOMS: atom_id res chain seq x y z
N MET A 1 16.24 17.61 18.67
CA MET A 1 15.45 18.07 17.51
C MET A 1 15.97 17.39 16.25
N SER A 2 15.44 16.23 15.90
CA SER A 2 15.67 15.57 14.59
C SER A 2 14.29 15.13 14.15
N SER A 3 13.68 15.77 13.13
CA SER A 3 12.31 15.37 12.76
C SER A 3 11.80 15.69 11.36
N ARG A 4 12.56 16.35 10.46
CA ARG A 4 12.09 16.52 9.07
C ARG A 4 13.16 16.32 7.99
N SER A 5 14.39 16.78 8.22
CA SER A 5 15.51 16.61 7.27
C SER A 5 15.89 15.14 7.09
N ASP A 6 15.94 14.38 8.18
CA ASP A 6 16.36 12.97 8.15
C ASP A 6 15.27 12.08 7.56
N VAL A 7 14.00 12.39 7.86
CA VAL A 7 12.84 11.74 7.24
C VAL A 7 12.81 12.02 5.72
N SER A 8 13.13 13.25 5.29
CA SER A 8 13.19 13.61 3.88
C SER A 8 14.37 12.96 3.15
N ARG A 9 15.53 12.85 3.79
CA ARG A 9 16.70 12.14 3.25
C ARG A 9 16.47 10.63 3.15
N LEU A 10 15.85 10.03 4.15
CA LEU A 10 15.42 8.62 4.11
C LEU A 10 14.32 8.40 3.07
N ALA A 11 13.42 9.38 2.88
CA ALA A 11 12.43 9.36 1.81
C ALA A 11 13.07 9.48 0.42
N ALA A 12 14.17 10.23 0.27
CA ALA A 12 14.92 10.32 -0.98
C ALA A 12 15.61 8.99 -1.34
N VAL A 13 16.19 8.27 -0.37
CA VAL A 13 16.85 6.96 -0.59
C VAL A 13 15.86 5.89 -1.06
N GLY A 14 14.58 5.99 -0.69
CA GLY A 14 13.53 5.10 -1.17
C GLY A 14 12.68 5.65 -2.32
N GLY A 15 13.03 6.81 -2.90
CA GLY A 15 12.23 7.56 -3.88
C GLY A 15 11.13 8.43 -3.27
N SER A 16 10.95 9.65 -3.78
CA SER A 16 9.93 10.62 -3.34
C SER A 16 8.59 10.49 -4.07
N GLY A 17 8.51 9.65 -5.10
CA GLY A 17 7.28 9.45 -5.88
C GLY A 17 6.18 8.73 -5.09
N LEU A 18 4.95 8.84 -5.59
CA LEU A 18 3.77 8.20 -5.01
C LEU A 18 3.89 6.67 -4.96
N GLU A 19 4.58 6.06 -5.94
CA GLU A 19 4.86 4.62 -5.97
C GLU A 19 5.72 4.18 -4.77
N SER A 20 6.76 4.96 -4.45
CA SER A 20 7.64 4.72 -3.31
C SER A 20 6.92 4.86 -1.98
N HIS A 21 6.07 5.88 -1.85
CA HIS A 21 5.22 6.07 -0.66
C HIS A 21 4.23 4.91 -0.49
N SER A 22 3.59 4.49 -1.58
CA SER A 22 2.69 3.33 -1.62
C SER A 22 3.40 2.06 -1.13
N ARG A 23 4.61 1.80 -1.62
CA ARG A 23 5.42 0.64 -1.23
C ARG A 23 5.83 0.68 0.26
N ARG A 24 6.16 1.85 0.81
CA ARG A 24 6.47 1.98 2.25
C ARG A 24 5.27 1.68 3.14
N ILE A 25 4.10 2.19 2.77
CA ILE A 25 2.87 1.93 3.51
C ILE A 25 2.52 0.44 3.44
N LEU A 26 2.62 -0.17 2.26
CA LEU A 26 2.40 -1.61 2.12
C LEU A 26 3.38 -2.44 2.93
N LYS A 27 4.65 -2.05 3.02
CA LYS A 27 5.64 -2.72 3.87
C LYS A 27 5.23 -2.72 5.35
N PHE A 28 4.53 -1.68 5.81
CA PHE A 28 4.01 -1.60 7.17
C PHE A 28 2.69 -2.37 7.35
N LEU A 29 1.78 -2.26 6.38
CA LEU A 29 0.44 -2.85 6.47
C LEU A 29 0.40 -4.36 6.21
N ILE A 30 1.31 -4.89 5.38
CA ILE A 30 1.28 -6.29 4.98
C ILE A 30 2.68 -6.90 4.81
N THR A 31 2.95 -7.97 5.55
CA THR A 31 4.21 -8.72 5.43
C THR A 31 4.26 -9.50 4.11
N ASN A 32 5.44 -9.92 3.67
CA ASN A 32 5.58 -10.65 2.39
C ASN A 32 4.91 -12.04 2.47
N GLU A 33 4.93 -12.66 3.64
CA GLU A 33 4.29 -13.94 3.94
C GLU A 33 2.78 -13.83 3.73
N ILE A 34 2.18 -12.80 4.32
CA ILE A 34 0.74 -12.54 4.20
C ILE A 34 0.38 -12.07 2.79
N ALA A 35 1.21 -11.22 2.16
CA ALA A 35 1.01 -10.76 0.78
C ALA A 35 1.01 -11.90 -0.25
N CYS A 36 1.74 -12.99 0.01
CA CYS A 36 1.73 -14.17 -0.86
C CYS A 36 0.36 -14.85 -0.93
N SER A 37 -0.46 -14.71 0.11
CA SER A 37 -1.80 -15.30 0.20
C SER A 37 -2.87 -14.49 -0.52
N PHE A 38 -2.53 -13.32 -1.07
CA PHE A 38 -3.45 -12.44 -1.78
C PHE A 38 -3.19 -12.37 -3.28
N ASN A 39 -4.24 -12.06 -4.02
CA ASN A 39 -4.19 -11.49 -5.36
C ASN A 39 -5.24 -10.39 -5.47
N TRP A 40 -5.28 -9.64 -6.58
CA TRP A 40 -6.21 -8.51 -6.70
C TRP A 40 -7.70 -8.94 -6.70
N LYS A 41 -8.06 -10.00 -7.44
CA LYS A 41 -9.46 -10.41 -7.73
C LYS A 41 -9.97 -11.69 -7.07
N GLY A 42 -9.14 -12.44 -6.36
CA GLY A 42 -9.59 -13.59 -5.58
C GLY A 42 -9.71 -14.94 -6.29
N ARG A 43 -9.01 -15.23 -7.40
CA ARG A 43 -9.18 -16.52 -8.11
C ARG A 43 -8.70 -17.73 -7.31
N ASN A 44 -7.39 -17.90 -7.16
CA ASN A 44 -6.77 -19.03 -6.43
C ASN A 44 -6.17 -18.60 -5.07
N LYS A 45 -6.44 -17.36 -4.67
CA LYS A 45 -5.89 -16.69 -3.49
C LYS A 45 -6.96 -15.76 -2.94
N ILE A 46 -6.77 -15.27 -1.72
CA ILE A 46 -7.73 -14.36 -1.10
C ILE A 46 -7.76 -13.04 -1.91
N ALA A 47 -8.97 -12.52 -2.16
CA ALA A 47 -9.16 -11.27 -2.88
C ALA A 47 -8.71 -10.09 -2.02
N PHE A 48 -7.65 -9.39 -2.44
CA PHE A 48 -7.17 -8.19 -1.76
C PHE A 48 -8.23 -7.08 -1.77
N GLU A 49 -8.99 -6.94 -2.85
CA GLU A 49 -10.03 -5.91 -2.98
C GLU A 49 -11.12 -5.97 -1.92
N ASN A 50 -11.31 -7.13 -1.28
CA ASN A 50 -12.30 -7.34 -0.23
C ASN A 50 -11.71 -7.24 1.19
N THR A 51 -10.44 -6.84 1.31
CA THR A 51 -9.76 -6.76 2.61
C THR A 51 -9.96 -5.40 3.27
N ARG A 52 -9.85 -5.37 4.61
CA ARG A 52 -9.80 -4.11 5.37
C ARG A 52 -8.56 -3.26 5.04
N ILE A 53 -7.47 -3.90 4.58
CA ILE A 53 -6.26 -3.20 4.14
C ILE A 53 -6.54 -2.36 2.89
N MET A 54 -7.30 -2.90 1.92
CA MET A 54 -7.76 -2.14 0.76
C MET A 54 -8.59 -0.92 1.20
N ALA A 55 -9.50 -1.09 2.15
CA ALA A 55 -10.30 0.03 2.67
C ALA A 55 -9.43 1.13 3.31
N ILE A 56 -8.34 0.77 3.99
CA ILE A 56 -7.39 1.73 4.57
C ILE A 56 -6.59 2.48 3.48
N ILE A 57 -6.23 1.79 2.39
CA ILE A 57 -5.45 2.39 1.30
C ILE A 57 -6.30 3.31 0.43
N TYR A 58 -7.50 2.87 0.02
CA TYR A 58 -8.31 3.56 -0.98
C TYR A 58 -9.47 4.37 -0.41
N GLY A 59 -9.88 4.12 0.83
CA GLY A 59 -11.08 4.73 1.39
C GLY A 59 -12.36 4.08 0.88
N ASN A 60 -13.27 3.77 1.80
CA ASN A 60 -14.66 3.39 1.57
C ASN A 60 -14.92 2.27 0.55
N ILE A 61 -14.81 1.01 0.99
CA ILE A 61 -15.59 -0.10 0.41
C ILE A 61 -17.03 0.01 0.93
N GLU A 62 -17.80 0.98 0.45
CA GLU A 62 -19.25 0.98 0.71
C GLU A 62 -20.02 0.40 -0.46
N LYS A 63 -19.99 -0.94 -0.52
CA LYS A 63 -21.18 -1.72 -0.91
C LYS A 63 -21.82 -2.28 0.35
N LYS A 64 -22.48 -1.46 1.16
CA LYS A 64 -23.53 -1.92 2.09
C LYS A 64 -24.43 -0.76 2.51
N LYS A 65 -25.67 -0.82 1.99
CA LYS A 65 -26.83 -0.02 2.40
C LYS A 65 -26.96 -0.03 3.94
N LYS A 66 -27.36 1.13 4.52
CA LYS A 66 -27.71 1.38 5.93
C LYS A 66 -26.55 1.37 6.95
N LEU A 67 -25.69 2.39 6.92
CA LEU A 67 -25.26 3.06 8.17
C LEU A 67 -24.74 4.49 7.89
N LYS A 68 -25.57 5.34 7.26
CA LYS A 68 -25.32 6.78 7.17
C LYS A 68 -25.58 7.44 8.54
N LYS A 69 -24.69 7.27 9.53
CA LYS A 69 -24.66 8.17 10.69
C LYS A 69 -23.42 8.07 11.57
N LEU A 70 -22.24 7.96 10.99
CA LEU A 70 -21.02 8.47 11.59
C LEU A 70 -20.08 8.70 10.42
N ALA A 71 -19.93 9.96 10.02
CA ALA A 71 -18.83 10.37 9.17
C ALA A 71 -17.55 10.15 9.97
N THR A 72 -17.12 8.89 10.06
CA THR A 72 -15.77 8.57 10.49
C THR A 72 -14.89 9.18 9.42
N VAL A 73 -14.20 10.24 9.79
CA VAL A 73 -13.16 10.91 9.01
C VAL A 73 -12.00 9.91 8.86
N SER A 74 -12.20 8.85 8.09
CA SER A 74 -11.14 7.92 7.73
C SER A 74 -10.36 8.53 6.58
N PHE A 75 -9.43 9.41 6.94
CA PHE A 75 -8.41 9.92 6.04
C PHE A 75 -7.56 8.72 5.57
N ASN A 76 -7.81 8.29 4.34
CA ASN A 76 -7.12 7.15 3.73
C ASN A 76 -5.89 7.63 2.94
N PHE A 77 -5.01 6.69 2.59
CA PHE A 77 -3.77 7.04 1.91
C PHE A 77 -3.99 7.69 0.54
N LEU A 78 -5.01 7.26 -0.21
CA LEU A 78 -5.30 7.81 -1.53
C LEU A 78 -5.76 9.27 -1.47
N ASP A 79 -6.59 9.61 -0.49
CA ASP A 79 -7.00 11.01 -0.25
C ASP A 79 -5.78 11.85 0.18
N ALA A 80 -4.92 11.30 1.04
CA ALA A 80 -3.65 11.93 1.37
C ALA A 80 -2.77 12.15 0.13
N ALA A 81 -2.70 11.16 -0.75
CA ALA A 81 -1.93 11.25 -1.98
C ALA A 81 -2.47 12.34 -2.92
N LYS A 82 -3.79 12.44 -3.09
CA LYS A 82 -4.41 13.48 -3.94
C LYS A 82 -4.17 14.90 -3.44
N LEU A 83 -4.00 15.09 -2.14
CA LEU A 83 -3.70 16.40 -1.55
C LEU A 83 -2.21 16.77 -1.64
N ASN A 84 -1.33 15.78 -1.59
CA ASN A 84 0.12 16.00 -1.52
C ASN A 84 0.84 15.87 -2.88
N PHE A 85 0.19 15.26 -3.89
CA PHE A 85 0.76 15.06 -5.23
C PHE A 85 -0.10 15.78 -6.30
N PRO A 86 0.52 16.29 -7.38
CA PRO A 86 -0.19 17.07 -8.39
C PRO A 86 -1.34 16.28 -9.06
N VAL A 87 -2.44 16.98 -9.33
CA VAL A 87 -3.70 16.41 -9.86
C VAL A 87 -3.53 15.71 -11.22
N GLY A 88 -2.48 16.04 -11.97
CA GLY A 88 -2.18 15.46 -13.29
C GLY A 88 -1.58 14.04 -13.28
N GLU A 89 -1.14 13.51 -12.14
CA GLU A 89 -0.34 12.28 -12.09
C GLU A 89 -1.14 10.96 -12.08
N ARG A 90 -2.47 11.00 -12.29
CA ARG A 90 -3.33 9.81 -12.21
C ARG A 90 -3.07 9.01 -10.92
N ASN A 91 -3.05 9.73 -9.79
CA ASN A 91 -2.66 9.21 -8.47
C ASN A 91 -3.33 7.87 -8.13
N ASP A 92 -4.62 7.71 -8.42
CA ASP A 92 -5.36 6.47 -8.23
C ASP A 92 -4.74 5.27 -8.97
N LEU A 93 -4.32 5.49 -10.21
CA LEU A 93 -3.72 4.46 -11.06
C LEU A 93 -2.32 4.09 -10.58
N VAL A 94 -1.52 5.09 -10.16
CA VAL A 94 -0.17 4.86 -9.61
C VAL A 94 -0.26 4.04 -8.34
N VAL A 95 -1.16 4.39 -7.42
CA VAL A 95 -1.39 3.62 -6.19
C VAL A 95 -1.89 2.21 -6.52
N ALA A 96 -2.88 2.06 -7.43
CA ALA A 96 -3.36 0.75 -7.90
C ALA A 96 -2.27 -0.15 -8.46
N ASN A 97 -1.42 0.39 -9.34
CA ASN A 97 -0.34 -0.39 -9.94
C ASN A 97 0.72 -0.76 -8.89
N SER A 98 1.07 0.16 -8.00
CA SER A 98 2.00 -0.09 -6.89
C SER A 98 1.54 -1.23 -6.00
N VAL A 99 0.25 -1.26 -5.64
CA VAL A 99 -0.33 -2.33 -4.81
C VAL A 99 -0.34 -3.66 -5.57
N LYS A 100 -0.74 -3.65 -6.84
CA LYS A 100 -0.74 -4.88 -7.68
C LYS A 100 0.66 -5.46 -7.80
N ASP A 101 1.67 -4.64 -8.07
CA ASP A 101 3.05 -5.08 -8.17
C ASP A 101 3.58 -5.57 -6.83
N TRP A 102 3.23 -4.91 -5.73
CA TRP A 102 3.56 -5.39 -4.40
C TRP A 102 3.02 -6.82 -4.16
N LEU A 103 1.76 -7.09 -4.47
CA LEU A 103 1.18 -8.42 -4.31
C LEU A 103 1.79 -9.44 -5.27
N LYS A 104 2.00 -9.06 -6.54
CA LYS A 104 2.57 -9.92 -7.58
C LYS A 104 3.97 -10.41 -7.22
N TYR A 105 4.84 -9.51 -6.76
CA TYR A 105 6.23 -9.82 -6.44
C TYR A 105 6.48 -10.26 -4.99
N ALA A 106 5.42 -10.52 -4.20
CA ALA A 106 5.56 -10.93 -2.80
C ALA A 106 6.42 -12.19 -2.62
N LYS A 107 6.21 -13.20 -3.48
CA LYS A 107 6.96 -14.46 -3.42
C LYS A 107 8.45 -14.25 -3.71
N ALA A 108 8.77 -13.43 -4.71
CA ALA A 108 10.15 -13.09 -5.07
C ALA A 108 10.86 -12.34 -3.92
N ARG A 109 10.18 -11.39 -3.29
CA ARG A 109 10.72 -10.68 -2.11
C ARG A 109 10.94 -11.61 -0.92
N LEU A 110 10.05 -12.59 -0.72
CA LEU A 110 10.19 -13.58 0.35
C LEU A 110 11.37 -14.54 0.09
N SER A 111 11.53 -15.02 -1.14
CA SER A 111 12.64 -15.90 -1.52
C SER A 111 14.01 -15.21 -1.47
N GLY A 112 14.08 -13.92 -1.83
CA GLY A 112 15.32 -13.14 -1.71
C GLY A 112 15.80 -13.00 -0.26
N LYS A 113 14.87 -12.84 0.69
CA LYS A 113 15.17 -12.72 2.12
C LYS A 113 15.67 -14.04 2.73
N LYS A 114 15.16 -15.19 2.27
CA LYS A 114 15.68 -16.51 2.68
C LYS A 114 17.10 -16.75 2.20
N LYS A 115 17.46 -16.28 1.00
CA LYS A 115 18.83 -16.40 0.47
C LYS A 115 19.85 -15.61 1.29
N SER A 116 19.50 -14.42 1.79
CA SER A 116 20.42 -13.61 2.61
C SER A 116 20.59 -14.12 4.05
N LEU A 117 19.66 -14.94 4.56
CA LEU A 117 19.72 -15.51 5.92
C LEU A 117 20.53 -16.82 5.99
N ASN A 118 20.75 -17.48 4.85
CA ASN A 118 21.47 -18.76 4.77
C ASN A 118 22.96 -18.60 4.38
N VAL A 119 23.49 -17.38 4.39
CA VAL A 119 24.90 -17.05 4.06
C VAL A 119 25.56 -16.40 5.29
N SER A 120 25.28 -16.91 6.48
CA SER A 120 25.84 -16.43 7.74
C SER A 120 26.24 -17.62 8.61
#